data_AF-A0A161RAQ3-F1
#
_entry.id   AF-A0A161RAQ3-F1
#
_cell.length_a   1.000
_cell.length_b   1.000
_cell.length_c   1.000
_cell.angle_alpha   90.00
_cell.angle_beta   90.00
_cell.angle_gamma   90.00
#
_symmetry.space_group_name_H-M   'P 1'
#
loop_
_entity.id
_entity.type
_entity.pdbx_description
1 polymer ?
#
loop_
_entity_poly.entity_id
_entity_poly.type
_entity_poly.pdbx_seq_one_letter_code
_entity_poly.pdbx_strand_id
1 'polypeptide(L)'
;MYEGFELGSFLAGLPLGLAIAGIVLFFSWRKGKKERRYDERFYAIHNWARSFSWVVTTIVILVAWTVVMIIEPVGTAFFVLMTVYMLHMISYIVGAAIASNKH
;
A
#
# COMPACT_ATOMS: atom_id res chain seq x y z
N MET A 1 32.14 -5.10 -4.24
CA MET A 1 31.82 -5.68 -5.55
C MET A 1 30.29 -5.73 -5.59
N TYR A 2 29.64 -4.83 -6.32
CA TYR A 2 28.19 -4.93 -6.52
C TYR A 2 27.99 -6.19 -7.35
N GLU A 3 27.46 -7.25 -6.75
CA GLU A 3 26.94 -8.38 -7.52
C GLU A 3 25.91 -7.81 -8.49
N GLY A 4 26.06 -8.14 -9.77
CA GLY A 4 25.34 -7.50 -10.86
C GLY A 4 23.84 -7.52 -10.59
N PHE A 5 23.18 -6.39 -10.83
CA PHE A 5 21.72 -6.32 -10.82
C PHE A 5 21.16 -7.45 -11.67
N GLU A 6 20.66 -8.51 -11.02
CA GLU A 6 20.09 -9.66 -11.72
C GLU A 6 18.73 -9.25 -12.26
N LEU A 7 18.75 -8.66 -13.46
CA LEU A 7 17.58 -8.21 -14.19
C LEU A 7 16.47 -9.28 -14.18
N GLY A 8 16.84 -10.56 -14.22
CA GLY A 8 15.92 -11.69 -14.16
C GLY A 8 15.12 -11.78 -12.85
N SER A 9 15.75 -11.62 -11.69
CA SER A 9 15.06 -11.67 -10.39
C SER A 9 14.18 -10.43 -10.18
N PHE A 10 14.67 -9.25 -10.59
CA PHE A 10 13.90 -8.00 -10.58
C PHE A 10 12.67 -8.07 -11.50
N LEU A 11 12.85 -8.55 -12.72
CA LEU A 11 11.77 -8.72 -13.70
C LEU A 11 10.83 -9.87 -13.36
N ALA A 12 11.24 -10.86 -12.56
CA ALA A 12 10.35 -11.93 -12.06
C ALA A 12 9.45 -11.44 -10.91
N GLY A 13 9.91 -10.46 -10.13
CA GLY A 13 9.13 -9.84 -9.06
C GLY A 13 7.87 -9.12 -9.55
N LEU A 14 7.95 -8.48 -10.73
CA LEU A 14 6.82 -7.75 -11.33
C LEU A 14 5.64 -8.64 -11.75
N PRO A 15 5.82 -9.71 -12.56
CA PRO A 15 4.79 -10.69 -12.88
C PRO A 15 4.20 -11.35 -11.64
N LEU A 16 5.02 -11.68 -10.65
CA LEU A 16 4.55 -12.28 -9.41
C LEU A 16 3.66 -11.30 -8.63
N GLY A 17 4.08 -10.04 -8.50
CA GLY A 17 3.29 -8.99 -7.89
C GLY A 17 1.95 -8.76 -8.61
N LEU A 18 1.96 -8.74 -9.95
CA LEU A 18 0.75 -8.63 -10.77
C LEU A 18 -0.17 -9.85 -10.63
N ALA A 19 0.39 -11.05 -10.56
CA ALA A 19 -0.38 -12.28 -10.36
C ALA A 19 -1.08 -12.29 -8.99
N ILE A 20 -0.36 -11.93 -7.92
CA ILE A 20 -0.93 -11.82 -6.58
C ILE A 20 -2.02 -10.73 -6.55
N ALA A 21 -1.77 -9.56 -7.13
CA ALA A 21 -2.75 -8.49 -7.24
C ALA A 21 -4.01 -8.95 -8.01
N GLY A 22 -3.84 -9.68 -9.11
CA GLY A 22 -4.92 -10.25 -9.90
C GLY A 22 -5.77 -11.26 -9.12
N ILE A 23 -5.13 -12.14 -8.35
CA ILE A 23 -5.82 -13.10 -7.48
C ILE A 23 -6.65 -12.38 -6.42
N VAL A 24 -6.06 -11.39 -5.73
CA VAL A 24 -6.75 -10.58 -4.72
C VAL A 24 -7.96 -9.87 -5.33
N LEU A 25 -7.79 -9.25 -6.51
CA LEU A 25 -8.86 -8.58 -7.23
C LEU A 25 -9.99 -9.55 -7.62
N PHE A 26 -9.65 -10.73 -8.13
CA PHE A 26 -10.63 -11.74 -8.54
C PHE A 26 -11.50 -12.20 -7.36
N PHE A 27 -10.89 -12.54 -6.22
CA PHE A 27 -11.63 -12.95 -5.03
C PHE A 27 -12.47 -11.80 -4.46
N SER A 28 -11.91 -10.59 -4.40
CA SER A 28 -12.63 -9.39 -3.95
C SER A 28 -13.85 -9.10 -4.82
N TRP A 29 -13.73 -9.29 -6.14
CA TRP A 29 -14.85 -9.10 -7.07
C TRP A 29 -15.94 -10.17 -6.92
N ARG A 30 -15.55 -11.45 -6.80
CA ARG A 30 -16.47 -12.57 -6.55
C ARG A 30 -17.24 -12.41 -5.24
N LYS A 31 -16.56 -12.02 -4.16
CA LYS A 31 -17.17 -11.76 -2.85
C LYS A 31 -18.13 -10.57 -2.89
N GLY A 32 -17.74 -9.48 -3.54
CA GLY A 32 -18.58 -8.29 -3.69
C GLY A 32 -19.88 -8.52 -4.47
N LYS A 33 -19.92 -9.47 -5.43
CA LYS A 33 -21.18 -9.86 -6.10
C LYS A 33 -22.14 -10.62 -5.17
N LYS A 34 -21.63 -11.34 -4.16
CA LYS A 34 -22.44 -12.15 -3.24
C LYS A 34 -23.00 -11.35 -2.07
N GLU A 35 -22.29 -10.32 -1.60
CA GLU A 35 -22.58 -9.64 -0.33
C GLU A 35 -23.47 -8.38 -0.41
N ARG A 36 -24.26 -8.19 -1.49
CA ARG A 36 -25.06 -6.96 -1.72
C ARG A 36 -24.21 -5.70 -1.49
N ARG A 37 -23.28 -5.46 -2.42
CA ARG A 37 -22.26 -4.39 -2.50
C ARG A 37 -22.68 -2.93 -2.18
N TYR A 38 -23.93 -2.68 -1.82
CA TYR A 38 -24.55 -1.36 -1.66
C TYR A 38 -25.34 -1.20 -0.36
N ASP A 39 -25.25 -2.16 0.56
CA ASP A 39 -25.88 -2.02 1.89
C ASP A 39 -25.02 -1.13 2.81
N GLU A 40 -25.63 -0.45 3.78
CA GLU A 40 -24.96 0.47 4.70
C GLU A 40 -23.84 -0.22 5.49
N ARG A 41 -24.07 -1.50 5.84
CA ARG A 41 -23.07 -2.35 6.51
C ARG A 41 -21.82 -2.55 5.66
N PHE A 42 -21.95 -2.63 4.34
CA PHE A 42 -20.81 -2.74 3.43
C PHE A 42 -19.95 -1.47 3.46
N TYR A 43 -20.58 -0.29 3.42
CA TYR A 43 -19.86 0.99 3.53
C TYR A 43 -19.15 1.14 4.87
N ALA A 44 -19.81 0.77 5.98
CA ALA A 44 -19.19 0.80 7.30
C ALA A 44 -17.95 -0.09 7.36
N ILE A 45 -18.06 -1.37 7.00
CA ILE A 45 -16.92 -2.31 7.00
C ILE A 45 -15.79 -1.81 6.10
N HIS A 46 -16.13 -1.27 4.93
CA HIS A 46 -15.12 -0.80 3.99
C HIS A 46 -14.40 0.46 4.47
N ASN A 47 -15.09 1.39 5.15
CA ASN A 47 -14.46 2.56 5.77
C ASN A 47 -13.49 2.14 6.88
N TRP A 48 -13.90 1.22 7.77
CA TRP A 48 -13.02 0.63 8.79
C TRP A 48 -11.82 -0.08 8.17
N ALA A 49 -12.04 -0.88 7.12
CA ALA A 49 -10.97 -1.59 6.43
C ALA A 49 -9.95 -0.64 5.79
N ARG A 50 -10.39 0.47 5.17
CA ARG A 50 -9.48 1.49 4.63
C ARG A 50 -8.67 2.18 5.72
N SER A 51 -9.31 2.58 6.82
CA SER A 51 -8.63 3.21 7.95
C SER A 51 -7.60 2.27 8.58
N PHE A 52 -7.99 1.02 8.84
CA PHE A 52 -7.07 0.01 9.37
C PHE A 52 -5.93 -0.29 8.39
N SER A 53 -6.24 -0.45 7.10
CA SER A 53 -5.21 -0.62 6.06
C SER A 53 -4.20 0.52 6.06
N TRP A 54 -4.66 1.77 6.24
CA TRP A 54 -3.78 2.94 6.28
C TRP A 54 -2.84 2.91 7.49
N VAL A 55 -3.33 2.51 8.67
CA VAL A 55 -2.51 2.33 9.88
C VAL A 55 -1.46 1.22 9.66
N VAL A 56 -1.88 0.08 9.12
CA VAL A 56 -0.98 -1.05 8.84
C VAL A 56 0.11 -0.63 7.83
N THR A 57 -0.25 0.03 6.74
CA THR A 57 0.75 0.46 5.75
C THR A 57 1.69 1.52 6.30
N THR A 58 1.22 2.42 7.18
CA THR A 58 2.11 3.35 7.91
C THR A 58 3.14 2.59 8.73
N ILE A 59 2.73 1.59 9.52
CA ILE A 59 3.66 0.77 10.32
C ILE A 59 4.66 0.04 9.41
N VAL A 60 4.18 -0.59 8.33
CA VAL A 60 5.04 -1.32 7.38
C VAL A 60 6.08 -0.40 6.73
N ILE A 61 5.68 0.80 6.28
CA ILE A 61 6.61 1.78 5.68
C ILE A 61 7.67 2.19 6.70
N LEU A 62 7.28 2.47 7.95
CA LEU A 62 8.22 2.86 9.01
C LEU A 62 9.21 1.74 9.33
N VAL A 63 8.74 0.49 9.47
CA VAL A 63 9.61 -0.68 9.71
C VAL A 63 10.58 -0.87 8.54
N ALA A 64 10.10 -0.82 7.30
CA ALA A 64 10.95 -0.94 6.12
C ALA A 64 12.02 0.16 6.08
N TRP A 65 11.63 1.40 6.42
CA TRP A 65 12.55 2.52 6.46
C TRP A 65 13.61 2.38 7.55
N THR A 66 13.24 1.92 8.75
CA THR A 66 14.19 1.58 9.81
C THR A 66 15.17 0.50 9.38
N VAL A 67 14.69 -0.57 8.75
CA VAL A 67 15.56 -1.66 8.26
C VAL A 67 16.58 -1.13 7.24
N VAL A 68 16.16 -0.29 6.28
CA VAL A 68 17.07 0.32 5.30
C VAL A 68 18.13 1.18 5.99
N MET A 69 17.76 2.00 6.98
CA MET A 69 18.73 2.83 7.73
C MET A 69 19.79 2.01 8.49
N ILE A 70 19.48 0.77 8.87
CA ILE A 70 20.41 -0.11 9.59
C ILE A 70 21.37 -0.80 8.62
N ILE A 71 20.90 -1.17 7.43
CA ILE A 71 21.66 -1.99 6.47
C ILE A 71 22.52 -1.14 5.54
N GLU A 72 22.01 0.00 5.10
CA GLU A 72 22.64 0.83 4.07
C GLU A 72 22.90 2.25 4.60
N PRO A 73 24.00 2.91 4.18
CA PRO A 73 24.16 4.33 4.44
C PRO A 73 23.04 5.13 3.75
N VAL A 74 22.85 6.38 4.20
CA VAL A 74 21.84 7.26 3.60
C VAL A 74 22.07 7.36 2.08
N GLY A 75 21.14 6.82 1.32
CA GLY A 75 21.22 6.69 -0.14
C GLY A 75 19.84 6.65 -0.78
N THR A 76 19.76 6.15 -2.01
CA THR A 76 18.52 6.20 -2.81
C THR A 76 17.33 5.53 -2.11
N ALA A 77 17.52 4.36 -1.52
CA ALA A 77 16.44 3.62 -0.84
C ALA A 77 15.82 4.43 0.31
N PHE A 78 16.64 5.15 1.07
CA PHE A 78 16.18 6.04 2.13
C PHE A 78 15.26 7.14 1.60
N PHE A 79 15.68 7.85 0.54
CA PHE A 79 14.90 8.95 -0.04
C PHE A 79 13.61 8.47 -0.73
N VAL A 80 13.65 7.29 -1.36
CA VAL A 80 12.47 6.68 -1.95
C VAL A 80 11.44 6.34 -0.87
N LEU A 81 11.84 5.68 0.21
CA LEU A 81 10.94 5.34 1.32
C LEU A 81 10.42 6.59 2.05
N MET A 82 11.25 7.61 2.23
CA MET A 82 10.84 8.90 2.78
C MET A 82 9.78 9.56 1.89
N THR A 83 9.98 9.55 0.57
CA THR A 83 9.02 10.10 -0.40
C THR A 83 7.70 9.34 -0.36
N VAL A 84 7.76 8.00 -0.33
CA VAL A 84 6.56 7.15 -0.20
C VAL A 84 5.81 7.45 1.10
N TYR A 85 6.53 7.58 2.22
CA TYR A 85 5.93 7.95 3.50
C TYR A 85 5.25 9.32 3.43
N MET A 86 5.92 10.32 2.86
CA MET A 86 5.37 11.66 2.71
C MET A 86 4.11 11.67 1.84
N LEU A 87 4.13 10.99 0.69
CA LEU A 87 2.96 10.85 -0.19
C LEU A 87 1.81 10.11 0.51
N HIS A 88 2.12 9.08 1.30
CA HIS A 88 1.13 8.34 2.10
C HIS A 88 0.45 9.25 3.13
N MET A 89 1.20 10.14 3.80
CA MET A 89 0.64 11.13 4.72
C MET A 89 -0.17 12.22 4.01
N ILE A 90 0.32 12.73 2.88
CA ILE A 90 -0.41 13.71 2.06
C ILE A 90 -1.74 13.12 1.58
N SER A 91 -1.78 11.83 1.22
CA SER A 91 -3.00 11.17 0.78
C SER A 91 -4.09 11.20 1.87
N TYR A 92 -3.71 11.07 3.14
CA TYR A 92 -4.62 11.20 4.26
C TYR A 92 -5.13 12.63 4.41
N ILE A 93 -4.25 13.63 4.33
CA ILE A 93 -4.62 15.05 4.42
C ILE A 93 -5.63 15.42 3.33
N VAL A 94 -5.35 15.04 2.08
CA VAL A 94 -6.25 15.28 0.95
C VAL A 94 -7.57 14.54 1.13
N GLY A 95 -7.52 13.27 1.52
CA GLY A 95 -8.72 12.47 1.79
C GLY A 95 -9.60 13.08 2.89
N ALA A 96 -8.98 13.57 3.97
CA ALA A 96 -9.66 14.22 5.08
C ALA A 96 -10.30 15.55 4.66
N ALA A 97 -9.59 16.40 3.90
CA ALA A 97 -10.11 17.67 3.39
C ALA A 97 -11.31 17.48 2.45
N ILE A 98 -11.28 16.44 1.60
CA ILE A 98 -12.41 16.12 0.72
C ILE A 98 -13.60 15.62 1.55
N ALA A 99 -13.36 14.79 2.57
CA ALA A 99 -14.43 14.26 3.43
C ALA A 99 -15.06 15.36 4.31
N SER A 100 -14.26 16.30 4.83
CA SER A 100 -14.76 17.40 5.66
C SER A 100 -15.66 18.36 4.87
N ASN A 101 -15.36 18.62 3.59
CA ASN A 101 -16.18 19.49 2.74
C ASN A 101 -17.53 18.88 2.32
N LYS A 102 -17.76 17.58 2.60
CA LYS A 102 -19.03 16.90 2.32
C LYS A 102 -19.99 16.87 3.51
N HIS A 103 -19.51 17.28 4.69
CA HIS A 103 -20.29 17.43 5.92
C HIS A 103 -20.51 18.90 6.22
#